data_AF-A0A1Q7W1V2-F1
#
_entry.id   AF-A0A1Q7W1V2-F1
#
_cell.length_a   1.000
_cell.length_b   1.000
_cell.length_c   1.000
_cell.angle_alpha   90.00
_cell.angle_beta   90.00
_cell.angle_gamma   90.00
#
_symmetry.space_group_name_H-M   'P 1'
#
loop_
_entity.id
_entity.type
_entity.pdbx_description
1 polymer ?
#
loop_
_entity_poly.entity_id
_entity_poly.type
_entity_poly.pdbx_seq_one_letter_code
_entity_poly.pdbx_strand_id
1 'polypeptide(L)'
;MSAPLLLLAAAIAAASVGVWFLLYGAALLITRPARPEPTPATQELPGTEPPAVVSLLAGYWDLSEDAAESTLIDLAARRYLEFRQPGNDPMQTTVHVRVPDPGGLTAYERRIFDRVNGLAVGGVVPLPALTFRDQSQAAAFEKRVRAEVIADARARGLSRRRFGPAVLTLLNATAAVAGVGVAAAVALASRHSHDIRGIGAAGLITFGALTALAHKGHGERDTPAGREVAARWLGVKGWLRNTEAFADLPPSAVAVWDRYLSYGAALGTTRVSSAVIDLGMGNRKRVWSSFGGTWHRVRVHYPRFWPRYGRTAPRLILRGTVFAALGFLLLYYWARGVAAVVQDPSVSRTPVAHVVGTVTSVGFLLGLVLFLYGAYVLARTVIDLATPVTVTGQVLWRQVWRQTAGGENSPPQPWLHYLAVDDGTDDRTTAWAIPSTQVNQCRDGDTVTLTARRWTRRVLTVRVVEPGSARRVQVADPDEQNTEALVAVAMGLPAPGQRAPGIPAALVTADEVSRALGAPVTVQERGGMGPVAVGVSQFHTPDGQVAAVLMVLRGLAAKAAMRARRGQPLPGIGDEAYTGPGWAVARRGDTVVGLTLQGPGQAADPRSVYWLLSTAVARLAGVPGGAPTVGPGASGR
;
A
#
# COMPACT_ATOMS: atom_id res chain seq x y z
N MET A 1 3.87 -46.86 -27.04
CA MET A 1 4.43 -45.65 -27.68
C MET A 1 5.89 -45.95 -28.04
N SER A 2 6.37 -45.64 -29.25
CA SER A 2 7.78 -45.91 -29.60
C SER A 2 8.70 -44.89 -28.92
N ALA A 3 9.74 -45.38 -28.23
CA ALA A 3 10.78 -44.55 -27.59
C ALA A 3 11.28 -43.35 -28.45
N PRO A 4 11.53 -43.47 -29.77
CA PRO A 4 11.98 -42.35 -30.58
C PRO A 4 11.00 -41.17 -30.66
N LEU A 5 9.68 -41.43 -30.61
CA LEU A 5 8.67 -40.38 -30.75
C LEU A 5 8.54 -39.54 -29.47
N LEU A 6 8.70 -40.19 -28.31
CA LEU A 6 8.79 -39.54 -27.01
C LEU A 6 10.04 -38.66 -26.91
N LEU A 7 11.18 -39.17 -27.37
CA LEU A 7 12.44 -38.43 -27.39
C LEU A 7 12.35 -37.19 -28.30
N LEU A 8 11.71 -37.32 -29.47
CA LEU A 8 11.48 -36.19 -30.37
C LEU A 8 10.57 -35.12 -29.73
N ALA A 9 9.45 -35.52 -29.11
CA ALA A 9 8.56 -34.60 -28.41
C ALA A 9 9.29 -33.84 -27.28
N ALA A 10 10.04 -34.58 -26.45
CA ALA A 10 10.83 -34.00 -25.37
C ALA A 10 11.90 -33.04 -25.90
N ALA A 11 12.58 -33.38 -27.00
CA ALA A 11 13.59 -32.53 -27.62
C ALA A 11 12.99 -31.22 -28.16
N ILE A 12 11.83 -31.26 -28.81
CA ILE A 12 11.14 -30.05 -29.33
C ILE A 12 10.76 -29.12 -28.18
N ALA A 13 10.14 -29.65 -27.12
CA ALA A 13 9.76 -28.87 -25.95
C ALA A 13 11.00 -28.26 -25.25
N ALA A 14 12.03 -29.07 -25.00
CA ALA A 14 13.25 -28.64 -24.36
C ALA A 14 14.01 -27.58 -25.18
N ALA A 15 14.11 -27.77 -26.50
CA ALA A 15 14.76 -26.80 -27.39
C ALA A 15 14.01 -25.47 -27.41
N SER A 16 12.68 -25.49 -27.51
CA SER A 16 11.87 -24.27 -27.60
C SER A 16 11.94 -23.45 -26.31
N VAL A 17 11.86 -24.10 -25.14
CA VAL A 17 12.02 -23.44 -23.84
C VAL A 17 13.48 -23.01 -23.62
N GLY A 18 14.45 -23.82 -24.05
CA GLY A 18 15.88 -23.51 -23.96
C GLY A 18 16.27 -22.26 -24.73
N VAL A 19 15.77 -22.10 -25.96
CA VAL A 19 15.97 -20.86 -26.76
C VAL A 19 15.42 -19.64 -26.04
N TRP A 20 14.25 -19.76 -25.42
CA TRP A 20 13.68 -18.66 -24.64
C TRP A 20 14.60 -18.26 -23.48
N PHE A 21 15.10 -19.22 -22.70
CA PHE A 21 16.00 -18.95 -21.57
C PHE A 21 17.35 -18.38 -22.03
N LEU A 22 17.87 -18.82 -23.18
CA LEU A 22 19.07 -18.24 -23.79
C LEU A 22 18.86 -16.77 -24.16
N LEU A 23 17.74 -16.44 -24.83
CA LEU A 23 17.41 -15.06 -25.18
C LEU A 23 17.18 -14.20 -23.94
N TYR A 24 16.49 -14.73 -22.93
CA TYR A 24 16.28 -14.06 -21.67
C TYR A 24 17.61 -13.80 -20.93
N GLY A 25 18.51 -14.79 -20.88
CA GLY A 25 19.86 -14.64 -20.32
C GLY A 25 20.71 -13.62 -21.08
N ALA A 26 20.69 -13.66 -22.41
CA ALA A 26 21.36 -12.67 -23.26
C ALA A 26 20.81 -11.27 -23.04
N ALA A 27 19.48 -11.13 -22.94
CA ALA A 27 18.85 -9.85 -22.62
C ALA A 27 19.30 -9.33 -21.24
N LEU A 28 19.37 -10.17 -20.21
CA LEU A 28 19.88 -9.79 -18.90
C LEU A 28 21.35 -9.33 -18.95
N LEU A 29 22.19 -10.01 -19.73
CA LEU A 29 23.61 -9.68 -19.88
C LEU A 29 23.82 -8.36 -20.63
N ILE A 30 23.18 -8.20 -21.79
CA ILE A 30 23.29 -7.02 -22.67
C ILE A 30 22.68 -5.78 -22.02
N THR A 31 21.63 -5.95 -21.22
CA THR A 31 20.95 -4.85 -20.53
C THR A 31 21.43 -4.66 -19.10
N ARG A 32 22.58 -5.24 -18.72
CA ARG A 32 23.17 -5.03 -17.41
C ARG A 32 23.40 -3.53 -17.19
N PRO A 33 22.91 -2.94 -16.09
CA PRO A 33 23.17 -1.55 -15.79
C PRO A 33 24.68 -1.30 -15.74
N ALA A 34 25.13 -0.19 -16.31
CA ALA A 34 26.53 0.22 -16.23
C ALA A 34 26.97 0.39 -14.76
N ARG A 35 28.23 0.71 -14.50
CA ARG A 35 28.65 1.32 -13.24
C ARG A 35 29.60 2.44 -13.64
N PRO A 36 29.19 3.72 -13.53
CA PRO A 36 30.01 4.80 -14.03
C PRO A 36 31.23 4.95 -13.14
N GLU A 37 32.38 5.23 -13.73
CA GLU A 37 33.55 5.62 -12.95
C GLU A 37 33.32 7.02 -12.36
N PRO A 38 33.61 7.23 -11.07
CA PRO A 38 33.51 8.55 -10.46
C PRO A 38 34.43 9.56 -11.16
N THR A 39 33.91 10.77 -11.38
CA THR A 39 34.78 11.92 -11.67
C THR A 39 35.65 12.26 -10.44
N PRO A 40 36.73 13.06 -10.60
CA PRO A 40 37.53 13.52 -9.46
C PRO A 40 36.66 14.14 -8.36
N ALA A 41 37.07 13.93 -7.11
CA ALA A 41 36.33 14.43 -5.96
C ALA A 41 36.16 15.95 -6.04
N THR A 42 34.92 16.43 -5.94
CA THR A 42 34.58 17.86 -6.06
C THR A 42 33.56 18.28 -5.01
N GLN A 43 33.72 19.50 -4.52
CA GLN A 43 32.75 20.18 -3.65
C GLN A 43 31.62 20.85 -4.44
N GLU A 44 31.81 21.09 -5.74
CA GLU A 44 30.83 21.76 -6.57
C GLU A 44 29.64 20.82 -6.86
N LEU A 45 28.42 21.31 -6.60
CA LEU A 45 27.20 20.55 -6.90
C LEU A 45 26.99 20.50 -8.43
N PRO A 46 27.00 19.32 -9.08
CA PRO A 46 27.08 19.23 -10.54
C PRO A 46 25.80 19.62 -11.30
N GLY A 47 24.68 19.78 -10.60
CA GLY A 47 23.37 19.95 -11.24
C GLY A 47 22.24 20.18 -10.26
N THR A 48 21.03 20.30 -10.81
CA THR A 48 19.79 20.59 -10.08
C THR A 48 18.89 19.36 -9.96
N GLU A 49 19.40 18.17 -10.24
CA GLU A 49 18.62 16.94 -10.10
C GLU A 49 18.15 16.77 -8.64
N PRO A 50 16.89 16.38 -8.40
CA PRO A 50 16.40 16.14 -7.05
C PRO A 50 17.20 15.03 -6.35
N PRO A 51 17.44 15.10 -5.02
CA PRO A 51 18.22 14.10 -4.31
C PRO A 51 17.72 12.67 -4.47
N ALA A 52 16.40 12.44 -4.57
CA ALA A 52 15.86 11.09 -4.85
C ALA A 52 16.33 10.52 -6.20
N VAL A 53 16.40 11.37 -7.24
CA VAL A 53 16.91 10.97 -8.56
C VAL A 53 18.41 10.71 -8.49
N VAL A 54 19.16 11.53 -7.74
CA VAL A 54 20.59 11.29 -7.49
C VAL A 54 20.82 9.97 -6.76
N SER A 55 19.98 9.62 -5.79
CA SER A 55 20.02 8.33 -5.09
C SER A 55 19.86 7.16 -6.06
N LEU A 56 18.90 7.23 -6.99
CA LEU A 56 18.75 6.22 -8.05
C LEU A 56 20.01 6.07 -8.90
N LEU A 57 20.61 7.19 -9.32
CA LEU A 57 21.78 7.19 -10.20
C LEU A 57 23.04 6.68 -9.50
N ALA A 58 23.30 7.14 -8.28
CA ALA A 58 24.45 6.75 -7.48
C ALA A 58 24.30 5.34 -6.87
N GLY A 59 23.06 4.87 -6.69
CA GLY A 59 22.70 3.49 -6.34
C GLY A 59 22.80 2.50 -7.50
N TYR A 60 23.35 2.92 -8.64
CA TYR A 60 23.46 2.11 -9.86
C TYR A 60 22.08 1.64 -10.37
N TRP A 61 21.18 2.59 -10.60
CA TRP A 61 19.84 2.37 -11.18
C TRP A 61 18.96 1.46 -10.32
N ASP A 62 19.31 1.32 -9.04
CA ASP A 62 18.50 0.71 -8.01
C ASP A 62 18.21 1.74 -6.92
N LEU A 63 16.95 1.79 -6.50
CA LEU A 63 16.49 2.77 -5.52
C LEU A 63 16.51 2.15 -4.13
N SER A 64 17.27 2.74 -3.21
CA SER A 64 17.27 2.43 -1.78
C SER A 64 16.25 3.30 -1.03
N GLU A 65 16.11 3.04 0.27
CA GLU A 65 15.32 3.85 1.20
C GLU A 65 15.82 5.31 1.29
N ASP A 66 17.09 5.55 0.94
CA ASP A 66 17.77 6.86 0.92
C ASP A 66 17.05 7.90 0.06
N ALA A 67 16.26 7.47 -0.94
CA ALA A 67 15.51 8.38 -1.80
C ALA A 67 14.45 9.18 -1.03
N ALA A 68 13.74 8.54 -0.10
CA ALA A 68 12.73 9.21 0.71
C ALA A 68 13.36 10.07 1.81
N GLU A 69 14.45 9.58 2.43
CA GLU A 69 15.24 10.34 3.40
C GLU A 69 15.80 11.62 2.80
N SER A 70 16.55 11.49 1.70
CA SER A 70 17.20 12.63 1.04
C SER A 70 16.20 13.67 0.56
N THR A 71 15.02 13.25 0.10
CA THR A 71 13.92 14.16 -0.25
C THR A 71 13.40 14.90 0.99
N LEU A 72 13.22 14.22 2.12
CA LEU A 72 12.77 14.86 3.35
C LEU A 72 13.77 15.94 3.82
N ILE A 73 15.07 15.65 3.72
CA ILE A 73 16.12 16.62 4.03
C ILE A 73 16.13 17.78 3.02
N ASP A 74 15.91 17.51 1.74
CA ASP A 74 15.83 18.56 0.71
C ASP A 74 14.65 19.52 0.92
N LEU A 75 13.50 19.00 1.36
CA LEU A 75 12.36 19.83 1.74
C LEU A 75 12.68 20.78 2.91
N ALA A 76 13.57 20.35 3.81
CA ALA A 76 14.06 21.20 4.88
C ALA A 76 15.12 22.22 4.41
N ALA A 77 16.02 21.82 3.51
CA ALA A 77 16.96 22.70 2.82
C ALA A 77 16.22 23.84 2.08
N ARG A 78 15.12 23.51 1.39
CA ARG A 78 14.21 24.45 0.72
C ARG A 78 13.30 25.24 1.67
N ARG A 79 13.45 25.09 2.99
CA ARG A 79 12.73 25.81 4.06
C ARG A 79 11.21 25.58 4.13
N TYR A 80 10.69 24.54 3.46
CA TYR A 80 9.30 24.12 3.65
C TYR A 80 9.11 23.40 4.98
N LEU A 81 10.14 22.65 5.39
CA LEU A 81 10.25 21.99 6.67
C LEU A 81 11.46 22.54 7.45
N GLU A 82 11.51 22.26 8.75
CA GLU A 82 12.66 22.54 9.59
C GLU A 82 12.88 21.41 10.58
N PHE A 83 14.12 20.93 10.69
CA PHE A 83 14.50 20.01 11.75
C PHE A 83 14.97 20.78 12.97
N ARG A 84 14.39 20.48 14.13
CA ARG A 84 14.85 20.97 15.43
C ARG A 84 15.26 19.80 16.30
N GLN A 85 16.49 19.86 16.81
CA GLN A 85 17.04 18.89 17.73
C GLN A 85 17.26 19.57 19.08
N PRO A 86 16.37 19.37 20.07
CA PRO A 86 16.41 20.09 21.35
C PRO A 86 17.54 19.62 22.30
N GLY A 87 18.22 18.51 22.01
CA GLY A 87 19.33 17.98 22.81
C GLY A 87 20.35 17.21 21.96
N ASN A 88 21.30 16.51 22.60
CA ASN A 88 22.36 15.80 21.87
C ASN A 88 21.92 14.47 21.22
N ASP A 89 20.72 13.98 21.54
CA ASP A 89 20.19 12.73 20.99
C ASP A 89 19.46 12.99 19.65
N PRO A 90 20.00 12.50 18.51
CA PRO A 90 19.37 12.69 17.20
C PRO A 90 17.97 12.07 17.11
N MET A 91 17.64 11.05 17.94
CA MET A 91 16.30 10.45 17.98
C MET A 91 15.21 11.41 18.47
N GLN A 92 15.59 12.50 19.14
CA GLN A 92 14.67 13.53 19.63
C GLN A 92 14.43 14.64 18.60
N THR A 93 14.98 14.50 17.39
CA THR A 93 14.76 15.45 16.31
C THR A 93 13.29 15.50 15.92
N THR A 94 12.77 16.71 15.83
CA THR A 94 11.39 17.02 15.42
C THR A 94 11.40 17.77 14.10
N VAL A 95 10.40 17.50 13.27
CA VAL A 95 10.14 18.19 12.00
C VAL A 95 9.04 19.22 12.23
N HIS A 96 9.29 20.45 11.84
CA HIS A 96 8.38 21.59 11.96
C HIS A 96 7.93 21.99 10.56
N VAL A 97 6.63 22.03 10.32
CA VAL A 97 6.06 22.50 9.05
C VAL A 97 6.11 24.03 9.04
N ARG A 98 6.89 24.60 8.12
CA ARG A 98 7.04 26.07 7.99
C ARG A 98 6.09 26.65 6.97
N VAL A 99 5.89 25.95 5.86
CA VAL A 99 4.99 26.35 4.77
C VAL A 99 3.93 25.27 4.63
N PRO A 100 2.64 25.52 4.96
CA PRO A 100 1.60 24.48 4.96
C PRO A 100 1.25 23.94 3.58
N ASP A 101 1.38 24.76 2.53
CA ASP A 101 1.12 24.36 1.15
C ASP A 101 2.20 24.93 0.21
N PRO A 102 3.36 24.26 0.10
CA PRO A 102 4.41 24.71 -0.80
C PRO A 102 4.02 24.49 -2.27
N GLY A 103 4.42 25.36 -3.19
CA GLY A 103 4.27 25.13 -4.63
C GLY A 103 5.47 24.37 -5.24
N GLY A 104 5.30 23.83 -6.45
CA GLY A 104 6.42 23.33 -7.25
C GLY A 104 7.16 22.12 -6.67
N LEU A 105 6.43 21.21 -5.99
CA LEU A 105 6.96 19.91 -5.60
C LEU A 105 6.66 18.86 -6.67
N THR A 106 7.58 17.93 -6.86
CA THR A 106 7.33 16.70 -7.63
C THR A 106 6.30 15.82 -6.89
N ALA A 107 5.81 14.76 -7.55
CA ALA A 107 4.82 13.85 -6.96
C ALA A 107 5.33 13.18 -5.66
N TYR A 108 6.58 12.70 -5.67
CA TYR A 108 7.18 12.04 -4.49
C TYR A 108 7.55 13.04 -3.39
N GLU A 109 8.00 14.25 -3.76
CA GLU A 109 8.22 15.34 -2.80
C GLU A 109 6.92 15.73 -2.10
N ARG A 110 5.83 15.87 -2.85
CA ARG A 110 4.50 16.16 -2.32
C ARG A 110 4.02 15.07 -1.38
N ARG A 111 4.17 13.80 -1.78
CA ARG A 111 3.81 12.64 -0.97
C ARG A 111 4.54 12.60 0.38
N ILE A 112 5.84 12.89 0.38
CA ILE A 112 6.65 12.94 1.61
C ILE A 112 6.24 14.16 2.47
N PHE A 113 6.03 15.31 1.85
CA PHE A 113 5.55 16.50 2.54
C PHE A 113 4.17 16.28 3.18
N ASP A 114 3.20 15.73 2.44
CA ASP A 114 1.83 15.48 2.92
C ASP A 114 1.82 14.46 4.06
N ARG A 115 2.74 13.50 4.06
CA ARG A 115 2.93 12.57 5.17
C ARG A 115 3.36 13.30 6.45
N VAL A 116 4.32 14.22 6.36
CA VAL A 116 4.78 15.04 7.48
C VAL A 116 3.66 15.98 7.95
N ASN A 117 3.08 16.74 7.01
CA ASN A 117 2.06 17.74 7.28
C ASN A 117 0.79 17.12 7.87
N GLY A 118 0.32 16.01 7.31
CA GLY A 118 -0.89 15.36 7.80
C GLY A 118 -0.72 14.64 9.13
N LEU A 119 0.49 14.26 9.52
CA LEU A 119 0.80 13.75 10.86
C LEU A 119 1.04 14.84 11.89
N ALA A 120 1.43 16.05 11.46
CA ALA A 120 1.80 17.13 12.36
C ALA A 120 0.66 17.51 13.31
N VAL A 121 1.01 17.68 14.59
CA VAL A 121 0.12 18.22 15.63
C VAL A 121 0.74 19.51 16.13
N GLY A 122 0.00 20.62 15.99
CA GLY A 122 0.55 21.96 16.20
C GLY A 122 1.70 22.30 15.24
N GLY A 123 1.73 21.72 14.04
CA GLY A 123 2.80 21.92 13.06
C GLY A 123 4.08 21.13 13.32
N VAL A 124 4.10 20.24 14.33
CA VAL A 124 5.29 19.49 14.74
C VAL A 124 5.04 17.97 14.67
N VAL A 125 6.07 17.22 14.25
CA VAL A 125 6.10 15.76 14.28
C VAL A 125 7.51 15.24 14.64
N PRO A 126 7.67 14.32 15.62
CA PRO A 126 8.95 13.66 15.87
C PRO A 126 9.36 12.78 14.67
N LEU A 127 10.65 12.77 14.31
CA LEU A 127 11.12 11.96 13.17
C LEU A 127 10.71 10.48 13.25
N PRO A 128 10.87 9.76 14.39
CA PRO A 128 10.48 8.37 14.45
C PRO A 128 8.95 8.14 14.47
N ALA A 129 8.15 9.21 14.56
CA ALA A 129 6.69 9.14 14.45
C ALA A 129 6.20 9.12 12.99
N LEU A 130 7.08 9.38 12.01
CA LEU A 130 6.73 9.30 10.58
C LEU A 130 6.54 7.85 10.10
N THR A 131 7.10 6.88 10.83
CA THR A 131 6.96 5.45 10.57
C THR A 131 5.50 5.01 10.45
N PHE A 132 5.27 3.99 9.62
CA PHE A 132 3.97 3.37 9.44
C PHE A 132 3.63 2.46 10.62
N ARG A 133 2.35 2.15 10.77
CA ARG A 133 1.82 1.20 11.77
C ARG A 133 1.20 -0.05 11.12
N ASP A 134 1.14 -0.05 9.79
CA ASP A 134 0.64 -1.14 8.96
C ASP A 134 1.63 -1.46 7.83
N GLN A 135 1.95 -2.75 7.66
CA GLN A 135 2.94 -3.23 6.70
C GLN A 135 2.50 -3.02 5.25
N SER A 136 1.20 -3.17 4.97
CA SER A 136 0.67 -3.01 3.61
C SER A 136 0.73 -1.56 3.16
N GLN A 137 0.46 -0.62 4.07
CA GLN A 137 0.60 0.82 3.82
C GLN A 137 2.06 1.21 3.63
N ALA A 138 2.97 0.72 4.48
CA ALA A 138 4.41 0.99 4.32
C ALA A 138 4.92 0.54 2.95
N ALA A 139 4.59 -0.70 2.54
CA ALA A 139 4.99 -1.24 1.25
C ALA A 139 4.34 -0.50 0.07
N ALA A 140 3.06 -0.11 0.18
CA ALA A 140 2.37 0.66 -0.85
C ALA A 140 2.99 2.05 -1.03
N PHE A 141 3.31 2.73 0.08
CA PHE A 141 3.98 4.02 0.08
C PHE A 141 5.37 3.93 -0.57
N GLU A 142 6.21 2.99 -0.15
CA GLU A 142 7.55 2.79 -0.71
C GLU A 142 7.47 2.51 -2.21
N LYS A 143 6.55 1.62 -2.63
CA LYS A 143 6.35 1.26 -4.03
C LYS A 143 5.93 2.48 -4.89
N ARG A 144 5.13 3.40 -4.33
CA ARG A 144 4.71 4.64 -5.01
C ARG A 144 5.86 5.62 -5.15
N VAL A 145 6.55 5.93 -4.05
CA VAL A 145 7.73 6.81 -4.06
C VAL A 145 8.73 6.28 -5.09
N ARG A 146 8.99 4.98 -5.09
CA ARG A 146 9.86 4.33 -6.08
C ARG A 146 9.39 4.54 -7.52
N ALA A 147 8.09 4.33 -7.79
CA ALA A 147 7.53 4.51 -9.13
C ALA A 147 7.61 5.98 -9.60
N GLU A 148 7.31 6.93 -8.72
CA GLU A 148 7.33 8.38 -9.00
C GLU A 148 8.76 8.89 -9.25
N VAL A 149 9.74 8.45 -8.46
CA VAL A 149 11.16 8.80 -8.65
C VAL A 149 11.69 8.22 -9.96
N ILE A 150 11.36 6.97 -10.27
CA ILE A 150 11.74 6.35 -11.56
C ILE A 150 11.08 7.09 -12.73
N ALA A 151 9.82 7.48 -12.61
CA ALA A 151 9.12 8.24 -13.64
C ALA A 151 9.78 9.60 -13.90
N ASP A 152 10.16 10.34 -12.84
CA ASP A 152 10.88 11.61 -12.95
C ASP A 152 12.26 11.43 -13.58
N ALA A 153 13.03 10.42 -13.14
CA ALA A 153 14.34 10.10 -13.71
C ALA A 153 14.27 9.76 -15.21
N ARG A 154 13.23 9.04 -15.63
CA ARG A 154 12.98 8.73 -17.05
C ARG A 154 12.53 9.95 -17.84
N ALA A 155 11.67 10.79 -17.26
CA ALA A 155 11.19 12.04 -17.90
C ALA A 155 12.35 13.00 -18.17
N ARG A 156 13.37 12.99 -17.30
CA ARG A 156 14.64 13.73 -17.48
C ARG A 156 15.62 13.06 -18.45
N GLY A 157 15.28 11.87 -18.98
CA GLY A 157 16.15 11.11 -19.86
C GLY A 157 17.38 10.51 -19.18
N LEU A 158 17.41 10.42 -17.85
CA LEU A 158 18.56 9.95 -17.07
C LEU A 158 18.54 8.44 -16.87
N SER A 159 17.36 7.84 -16.77
CA SER A 159 17.17 6.39 -16.69
C SER A 159 16.25 5.87 -17.80
N ARG A 160 16.28 4.57 -18.02
CA ARG A 160 15.33 3.87 -18.88
C ARG A 160 15.06 2.48 -18.34
N ARG A 161 13.93 1.90 -18.75
CA ARG A 161 13.62 0.48 -18.47
C ARG A 161 14.75 -0.43 -18.92
N ARG A 162 15.08 -1.41 -18.07
CA ARG A 162 16.02 -2.46 -18.43
C ARG A 162 15.51 -3.25 -19.64
N PHE A 163 14.29 -3.75 -19.57
CA PHE A 163 13.60 -4.38 -20.69
C PHE A 163 12.65 -3.37 -21.35
N GLY A 164 13.08 -2.84 -22.49
CA GLY A 164 12.25 -1.96 -23.32
C GLY A 164 11.17 -2.72 -24.10
N PRO A 165 10.27 -2.02 -24.79
CA PRO A 165 9.18 -2.62 -25.55
C PRO A 165 9.66 -3.63 -26.61
N ALA A 166 10.79 -3.36 -27.27
CA ALA A 166 11.36 -4.27 -28.27
C ALA A 166 11.83 -5.60 -27.67
N VAL A 167 12.52 -5.55 -26.52
CA VAL A 167 12.99 -6.75 -25.81
C VAL A 167 11.80 -7.56 -25.30
N LEU A 168 10.80 -6.89 -24.71
CA LEU A 168 9.57 -7.56 -24.26
C LEU A 168 8.80 -8.18 -25.43
N THR A 169 8.69 -7.49 -26.56
CA THR A 169 8.03 -8.03 -27.77
C THR A 169 8.75 -9.28 -28.25
N LEU A 170 10.09 -9.26 -28.30
CA LEU A 170 10.89 -10.43 -28.67
C LEU A 170 10.68 -11.59 -27.70
N LEU A 171 10.75 -11.35 -26.39
CA LEU A 171 10.57 -12.38 -25.36
C LEU A 171 9.13 -12.94 -25.34
N ASN A 172 8.13 -12.13 -25.65
CA ASN A 172 6.73 -12.57 -25.74
C ASN A 172 6.50 -13.40 -27.01
N ALA A 173 7.06 -12.97 -28.14
CA ALA A 173 7.00 -13.72 -29.38
C ALA A 173 7.66 -15.10 -29.23
N THR A 174 8.85 -15.15 -28.62
CA THR A 174 9.53 -16.43 -28.37
C THR A 174 8.85 -17.26 -27.28
N ALA A 175 8.19 -16.64 -26.29
CA ALA A 175 7.34 -17.35 -25.34
C ALA A 175 6.15 -18.02 -26.04
N ALA A 176 5.54 -17.35 -27.03
CA ALA A 176 4.44 -17.92 -27.81
C ALA A 176 4.92 -19.11 -28.64
N VAL A 177 6.09 -19.01 -29.28
CA VAL A 177 6.74 -20.12 -29.98
C VAL A 177 7.03 -21.28 -29.03
N ALA A 178 7.53 -21.02 -27.83
CA ALA A 178 7.76 -22.04 -26.82
C ALA A 178 6.45 -22.72 -26.37
N GLY A 179 5.38 -21.96 -26.17
CA GLY A 179 4.06 -22.50 -25.87
C GLY A 179 3.53 -23.41 -26.98
N VAL A 180 3.67 -23.01 -28.25
CA VAL A 180 3.30 -23.85 -29.41
C VAL A 180 4.17 -25.11 -29.46
N GLY A 181 5.48 -25.00 -29.22
CA GLY A 181 6.40 -26.15 -29.18
C GLY A 181 6.05 -27.16 -28.10
N VAL A 182 5.68 -26.70 -26.90
CA VAL A 182 5.20 -27.57 -25.81
C VAL A 182 3.85 -28.19 -26.15
N ALA A 183 2.89 -27.44 -26.70
CA ALA A 183 1.62 -28.00 -27.13
C ALA A 183 1.80 -29.08 -28.22
N ALA A 184 2.66 -28.84 -29.21
CA ALA A 184 2.98 -29.82 -30.24
C ALA A 184 3.63 -31.09 -29.66
N ALA A 185 4.54 -30.94 -28.68
CA ALA A 185 5.16 -32.07 -27.99
C ALA A 185 4.13 -32.90 -27.20
N VAL A 186 3.22 -32.23 -26.46
CA VAL A 186 2.13 -32.90 -25.74
C VAL A 186 1.21 -33.61 -26.72
N ALA A 187 0.80 -32.96 -27.81
CA ALA A 187 -0.04 -33.56 -28.86
C ALA A 187 0.62 -34.81 -29.48
N LEU A 188 1.93 -34.77 -29.72
CA LEU A 188 2.68 -35.90 -30.27
C LEU A 188 2.78 -37.07 -29.27
N ALA A 189 2.94 -36.77 -27.99
CA ALA A 189 2.96 -37.77 -26.90
C ALA A 189 1.57 -38.33 -26.56
N SER A 190 0.51 -37.53 -26.75
CA SER A 190 -0.87 -37.85 -26.40
C SER A 190 -1.72 -38.28 -27.61
N ARG A 191 -1.08 -38.67 -28.72
CA ARG A 191 -1.73 -38.92 -30.03
C ARG A 191 -2.88 -39.95 -30.03
N HIS A 192 -2.95 -40.83 -29.03
CA HIS A 192 -4.04 -41.81 -28.87
C HIS A 192 -5.14 -41.36 -27.90
N SER A 193 -4.99 -40.19 -27.28
CA SER A 193 -5.97 -39.57 -26.39
C SER A 193 -6.58 -38.35 -27.07
N HIS A 194 -7.91 -38.22 -27.05
CA HIS A 194 -8.63 -37.10 -27.64
C HIS A 194 -8.67 -35.84 -26.74
N ASP A 195 -7.72 -35.68 -25.81
CA ASP A 195 -7.71 -34.56 -24.87
C ASP A 195 -7.08 -33.29 -25.47
N ILE A 196 -7.85 -32.65 -26.36
CA ILE A 196 -7.49 -31.36 -26.99
C ILE A 196 -7.34 -30.26 -25.94
N ARG A 197 -8.05 -30.36 -24.81
CA ARG A 197 -7.99 -29.37 -23.72
C ARG A 197 -6.66 -29.42 -22.99
N GLY A 198 -6.13 -30.62 -22.69
CA GLY A 198 -4.81 -30.81 -22.08
C GLY A 198 -3.66 -30.27 -22.94
N ILE A 199 -3.73 -30.46 -24.26
CA ILE A 199 -2.74 -29.93 -25.23
C ILE A 199 -2.72 -28.40 -25.20
N GLY A 200 -3.90 -27.77 -25.32
CA GLY A 200 -4.04 -26.31 -25.30
C GLY A 200 -3.63 -25.70 -23.96
N ALA A 201 -3.99 -26.35 -22.85
CA ALA A 201 -3.64 -25.91 -21.51
C ALA A 201 -2.12 -25.89 -21.28
N ALA A 202 -1.41 -26.95 -21.70
CA ALA A 202 0.04 -27.02 -21.55
C ALA A 202 0.76 -25.86 -22.27
N GLY A 203 0.38 -25.58 -23.52
CA GLY A 203 0.96 -24.47 -24.28
C GLY A 203 0.63 -23.10 -23.69
N LEU A 204 -0.61 -22.87 -23.25
CA LEU A 204 -1.03 -21.61 -22.62
C LEU A 204 -0.34 -21.38 -21.28
N ILE A 205 -0.17 -22.42 -20.46
CA ILE A 205 0.56 -22.35 -19.18
C ILE A 205 2.03 -22.00 -19.44
N THR A 206 2.68 -22.64 -20.40
CA THR A 206 4.07 -22.30 -20.76
C THR A 206 4.18 -20.86 -21.25
N PHE A 207 3.34 -20.44 -22.20
CA PHE A 207 3.32 -19.06 -22.69
C PHE A 207 3.12 -18.05 -21.56
N GLY A 208 2.12 -18.29 -20.71
CA GLY A 208 1.80 -17.44 -19.57
C GLY A 208 2.95 -17.35 -18.55
N ALA A 209 3.57 -18.48 -18.20
CA ALA A 209 4.68 -18.52 -17.26
C ALA A 209 5.92 -17.78 -17.78
N LEU A 210 6.29 -17.98 -19.05
CA LEU A 210 7.43 -17.31 -19.67
C LEU A 210 7.17 -15.81 -19.83
N THR A 211 5.95 -15.44 -20.26
CA THR A 211 5.53 -14.03 -20.34
C THR A 211 5.57 -13.36 -18.97
N ALA A 212 5.07 -14.02 -17.92
CA ALA A 212 5.13 -13.51 -16.55
C ALA A 212 6.58 -13.32 -16.07
N LEU A 213 7.48 -14.24 -16.41
CA LEU A 213 8.91 -14.13 -16.09
C LEU A 213 9.58 -12.97 -16.84
N ALA A 214 9.27 -12.78 -18.13
CA ALA A 214 9.78 -11.65 -18.91
C ALA A 214 9.33 -10.29 -18.33
N HIS A 215 8.09 -10.21 -17.84
CA HIS A 215 7.52 -8.99 -17.26
C HIS A 215 7.81 -8.79 -15.77
N LYS A 216 8.55 -9.70 -15.13
CA LYS A 216 9.03 -9.48 -13.76
C LYS A 216 9.83 -8.17 -13.73
N GLY A 217 9.63 -7.34 -12.70
CA GLY A 217 10.27 -6.02 -12.63
C GLY A 217 11.80 -6.12 -12.56
N HIS A 218 12.48 -6.00 -13.70
CA HIS A 218 13.95 -6.14 -13.83
C HIS A 218 14.74 -4.86 -13.49
N GLY A 219 14.05 -3.84 -12.98
CA GLY A 219 14.62 -2.56 -12.58
C GLY A 219 14.91 -1.60 -13.73
N GLU A 220 15.69 -0.56 -13.43
CA GLU A 220 16.13 0.45 -14.38
C GLU A 220 17.52 0.14 -14.94
N ARG A 221 17.88 0.84 -16.02
CA ARG A 221 19.23 0.89 -16.55
C ARG A 221 19.59 2.30 -17.01
N ASP A 222 20.85 2.45 -17.33
CA ASP A 222 21.47 3.70 -17.71
C ASP A 222 21.12 4.19 -19.13
N THR A 223 21.22 5.51 -19.27
CA THR A 223 21.30 6.26 -20.52
C THR A 223 22.68 6.93 -20.60
N PRO A 224 23.15 7.37 -21.79
CA PRO A 224 24.41 8.10 -21.89
C PRO A 224 24.48 9.34 -20.98
N ALA A 225 23.46 10.19 -21.02
CA ALA A 225 23.34 11.36 -20.14
C ALA A 225 23.28 10.97 -18.66
N GLY A 226 22.53 9.93 -18.31
CA GLY A 226 22.45 9.42 -16.95
C GLY A 226 23.78 8.93 -16.39
N ARG A 227 24.63 8.30 -17.22
CA ARG A 227 25.97 7.86 -16.79
C ARG A 227 26.87 9.06 -16.48
N GLU A 228 26.84 10.09 -17.31
CA GLU A 228 27.64 11.30 -17.09
C GLU A 228 27.21 12.03 -15.82
N VAL A 229 25.90 12.20 -15.61
CA VAL A 229 25.34 12.80 -14.38
C VAL A 229 25.73 11.96 -13.16
N ALA A 230 25.57 10.63 -13.23
CA ALA A 230 25.95 9.73 -12.15
C ALA A 230 27.46 9.84 -11.81
N ALA A 231 28.33 9.87 -12.82
CA ALA A 231 29.78 10.02 -12.64
C ALA A 231 30.16 11.33 -11.90
N ARG A 232 29.47 12.43 -12.22
CA ARG A 232 29.66 13.72 -11.51
C ARG A 232 29.21 13.64 -10.05
N TRP A 233 28.04 13.08 -9.79
CA TRP A 233 27.53 12.89 -8.42
C TRP A 233 28.38 11.92 -7.59
N LEU A 234 28.97 10.90 -8.23
CA LEU A 234 29.93 10.01 -7.57
C LEU A 234 31.25 10.73 -7.20
N GLY A 235 31.65 11.78 -7.93
CA GLY A 235 32.74 12.68 -7.54
C GLY A 235 32.41 13.43 -6.25
N VAL A 236 31.19 13.99 -6.15
CA VAL A 236 30.70 14.62 -4.89
C VAL A 236 30.68 13.62 -3.74
N LYS A 237 30.23 12.38 -3.99
CA LYS A 237 30.26 11.30 -2.99
C LYS A 237 31.68 11.05 -2.46
N GLY A 238 32.68 11.10 -3.35
CA GLY A 238 34.09 10.99 -2.98
C GLY A 238 34.54 12.11 -2.05
N TRP A 239 34.17 13.35 -2.34
CA TRP A 239 34.48 14.51 -1.50
C TRP A 239 33.78 14.45 -0.13
N LEU A 240 32.47 14.18 -0.11
CA LEU A 240 31.69 14.08 1.13
C LEU A 240 32.20 12.99 2.07
N ARG A 241 32.62 11.83 1.53
CA ARG A 241 33.21 10.75 2.33
C ARG A 241 34.52 11.13 3.01
N ASN A 242 35.28 12.03 2.41
CA ASN A 242 36.57 12.50 2.92
C ASN A 242 36.43 13.77 3.77
N THR A 243 35.22 14.29 3.93
CA THR A 243 34.95 15.46 4.78
C THR A 243 34.77 15.00 6.22
N GLU A 244 35.58 15.56 7.13
CA GLU A 244 35.60 15.15 8.53
C GLU A 244 34.22 15.32 9.18
N ALA A 245 33.83 14.32 9.98
CA ALA A 245 32.57 14.26 10.72
C ALA A 245 31.27 14.37 9.89
N PHE A 246 31.33 14.42 8.55
CA PHE A 246 30.12 14.56 7.71
C PHE A 246 29.14 13.39 7.91
N ALA A 247 29.66 12.17 8.06
CA ALA A 247 28.86 10.98 8.30
C ALA A 247 28.11 10.99 9.66
N ASP A 248 28.58 11.80 10.61
CA ASP A 248 28.04 11.90 11.96
C ASP A 248 27.07 13.07 12.14
N LEU A 249 26.80 13.82 11.07
CA LEU A 249 25.88 14.94 11.10
C LEU A 249 24.42 14.46 11.31
N PRO A 250 23.70 15.05 12.28
CA PRO A 250 22.28 14.80 12.46
C PRO A 250 21.44 15.49 11.38
N PRO A 251 20.16 15.11 11.21
CA PRO A 251 19.28 15.76 10.23
C PRO A 251 19.15 17.28 10.41
N SER A 252 19.24 17.80 11.65
CA SER A 252 19.20 19.23 11.93
C SER A 252 20.40 20.02 11.37
N ALA A 253 21.49 19.34 11.03
CA ALA A 253 22.65 19.96 10.39
C ALA A 253 22.33 20.53 9.00
N VAL A 254 21.17 20.19 8.40
CA VAL A 254 20.68 20.81 7.15
C VAL A 254 20.55 22.32 7.28
N ALA A 255 20.37 22.86 8.50
CA ALA A 255 20.32 24.30 8.71
C ALA A 255 21.64 25.01 8.32
N VAL A 256 22.76 24.29 8.39
CA VAL A 256 24.13 24.78 8.09
C VAL A 256 24.64 24.21 6.77
N TRP A 257 24.50 22.90 6.55
CA TRP A 257 24.98 22.20 5.35
C TRP A 257 24.02 22.29 4.17
N ASP A 258 22.78 22.76 4.39
CA ASP A 258 21.78 22.98 3.35
C ASP A 258 21.63 21.73 2.45
N ARG A 259 21.52 21.92 1.13
CA ARG A 259 21.41 20.84 0.14
C ARG A 259 22.58 19.84 0.14
N TYR A 260 23.74 20.17 0.71
CA TYR A 260 24.81 19.16 0.82
C TYR A 260 24.39 17.99 1.71
N LEU A 261 23.59 18.21 2.76
CA LEU A 261 23.11 17.11 3.59
C LEU A 261 22.08 16.25 2.85
N SER A 262 21.21 16.86 2.03
CA SER A 262 20.23 16.11 1.23
C SER A 262 20.91 15.24 0.18
N TYR A 263 21.89 15.78 -0.55
CA TYR A 263 22.71 14.99 -1.47
C TYR A 263 23.60 13.99 -0.76
N GLY A 264 24.10 14.32 0.44
CA GLY A 264 24.85 13.40 1.27
C GLY A 264 24.05 12.15 1.64
N ALA A 265 22.78 12.33 2.01
CA ALA A 265 21.84 11.23 2.22
C ALA A 265 21.58 10.44 0.94
N ALA A 266 21.33 11.13 -0.18
CA ALA A 266 21.11 10.46 -1.47
C ALA A 266 22.31 9.60 -1.91
N LEU A 267 23.52 10.03 -1.57
CA LEU A 267 24.78 9.35 -1.91
C LEU A 267 25.19 8.29 -0.88
N GLY A 268 24.43 8.13 0.21
CA GLY A 268 24.72 7.18 1.29
C GLY A 268 25.96 7.55 2.11
N THR A 269 26.09 8.83 2.45
CA THR A 269 27.26 9.38 3.19
C THR A 269 26.89 9.94 4.57
N THR A 270 25.61 9.94 4.97
CA THR A 270 25.10 10.53 6.22
C THR A 270 24.59 9.47 7.21
N ARG A 271 25.49 8.65 7.75
CA ARG A 271 25.15 7.51 8.62
C ARG A 271 24.19 7.85 9.77
N VAL A 272 24.42 8.94 10.49
CA VAL A 272 23.56 9.32 11.63
C VAL A 272 22.18 9.77 11.18
N SER A 273 22.08 10.53 10.08
CA SER A 273 20.78 10.95 9.54
C SER A 273 19.93 9.75 9.08
N SER A 274 20.55 8.79 8.39
CA SER A 274 19.87 7.57 7.92
C SER A 274 19.43 6.65 9.05
N ALA A 275 20.16 6.64 10.17
CA ALA A 275 19.75 5.90 11.36
C ALA A 275 18.53 6.52 12.08
N VAL A 276 18.26 7.82 11.86
CA VAL A 276 17.21 8.59 12.53
C VAL A 276 15.95 8.70 11.71
N ILE A 277 16.09 8.90 10.40
CA ILE A 277 14.98 9.08 9.48
C ILE A 277 14.51 7.70 9.02
N ASP A 278 13.43 7.23 9.63
CA ASP A 278 12.77 5.98 9.27
C ASP A 278 11.34 6.28 8.77
N LEU A 279 11.11 6.04 7.49
CA LEU A 279 9.80 6.14 6.83
C LEU A 279 9.19 4.75 6.56
N GLY A 280 9.76 3.70 7.16
CA GLY A 280 9.32 2.32 7.05
C GLY A 280 8.35 1.90 8.15
N MET A 281 8.42 0.61 8.53
CA MET A 281 7.55 0.00 9.52
C MET A 281 8.01 0.31 10.95
N GLY A 282 7.19 1.02 11.73
CA GLY A 282 7.50 1.41 13.09
C GLY A 282 7.61 0.26 14.10
N ASN A 283 8.22 0.56 15.25
CA ASN A 283 8.37 -0.40 16.34
C ASN A 283 7.11 -0.47 17.23
N ARG A 284 6.34 -1.55 17.12
CA ARG A 284 5.11 -1.78 17.91
C ARG A 284 5.25 -1.69 19.43
N LYS A 285 6.45 -1.87 19.99
CA LYS A 285 6.70 -1.81 21.45
C LYS A 285 6.97 -0.39 21.95
N ARG A 286 7.28 0.55 21.06
CA ARG A 286 7.68 1.92 21.40
C ARG A 286 7.08 2.87 20.37
N VAL A 287 5.84 3.28 20.61
CA VAL A 287 5.02 4.03 19.65
C VAL A 287 4.90 5.47 20.11
N TRP A 288 4.91 6.42 19.18
CA TRP A 288 4.63 7.83 19.47
C TRP A 288 3.13 8.09 19.55
N SER A 289 2.73 8.82 20.58
CA SER A 289 1.38 9.32 20.80
C SER A 289 1.37 10.83 20.74
N SER A 290 0.31 11.39 20.16
CA SER A 290 0.01 12.82 20.19
C SER A 290 -1.15 13.14 21.14
N PHE A 291 -1.63 12.13 21.87
CA PHE A 291 -2.72 12.28 22.82
C PHE A 291 -2.33 13.25 23.94
N GLY A 292 -3.27 14.09 24.37
CA GLY A 292 -2.98 15.17 25.35
C GLY A 292 -2.33 16.43 24.75
N GLY A 293 -2.16 16.50 23.43
CA GLY A 293 -1.70 17.71 22.73
C GLY A 293 -0.18 17.85 22.58
N THR A 294 0.60 17.00 23.24
CA THR A 294 2.06 16.95 23.11
C THR A 294 2.54 15.57 22.70
N TRP A 295 3.51 15.53 21.78
CA TRP A 295 4.13 14.28 21.38
C TRP A 295 4.93 13.66 22.52
N HIS A 296 4.66 12.40 22.79
CA HIS A 296 5.41 11.61 23.76
C HIS A 296 5.46 10.14 23.33
N ARG A 297 6.44 9.41 23.87
CA ARG A 297 6.70 8.03 23.45
C ARG A 297 6.13 7.06 24.48
N VAL A 298 5.27 6.15 24.02
CA VAL A 298 4.58 5.18 24.86
C VAL A 298 5.16 3.79 24.64
N ARG A 299 5.52 3.11 25.73
CA ARG A 299 5.97 1.72 25.73
C ARG A 299 4.78 0.78 25.83
N VAL A 300 4.63 -0.11 24.85
CA VAL A 300 3.51 -1.05 24.78
C VAL A 300 3.93 -2.44 25.23
N HIS A 301 3.30 -2.94 26.28
CA HIS A 301 3.40 -4.34 26.71
C HIS A 301 2.31 -5.19 26.05
N TYR A 302 2.70 -6.32 25.46
CA TYR A 302 1.79 -7.28 24.80
C TYR A 302 1.74 -8.60 25.58
N PRO A 303 0.68 -8.84 26.39
CA PRO A 303 0.62 -10.01 27.26
C PRO A 303 0.52 -11.34 26.52
N ARG A 304 1.60 -12.14 26.51
CA ARG A 304 1.61 -13.46 25.85
C ARG A 304 1.28 -14.64 26.76
N PHE A 305 1.77 -14.62 28.00
CA PHE A 305 1.67 -15.75 28.94
C PHE A 305 0.61 -15.56 30.03
N TRP A 306 -0.28 -14.58 29.88
CA TRP A 306 -1.36 -14.34 30.85
C TRP A 306 -2.55 -15.27 30.55
N PRO A 307 -2.85 -16.28 31.39
CA PRO A 307 -3.88 -17.28 31.07
C PRO A 307 -5.29 -16.68 30.95
N ARG A 308 -5.51 -15.55 31.64
CA ARG A 308 -6.75 -14.74 31.67
C ARG A 308 -6.92 -13.81 30.46
N TYR A 309 -5.84 -13.51 29.74
CA TYR A 309 -5.83 -12.42 28.77
C TYR A 309 -6.80 -12.67 27.61
N GLY A 310 -7.68 -11.70 27.38
CA GLY A 310 -8.71 -11.74 26.34
C GLY A 310 -9.75 -12.85 26.50
N ARG A 311 -9.79 -13.56 27.63
CA ARG A 311 -10.77 -14.63 27.88
C ARG A 311 -12.15 -14.05 28.16
N THR A 312 -13.18 -14.82 27.82
CA THR A 312 -14.57 -14.51 28.14
C THR A 312 -14.93 -15.02 29.53
N ALA A 313 -15.88 -14.37 30.20
CA ALA A 313 -16.29 -14.76 31.54
C ALA A 313 -16.75 -16.23 31.65
N PRO A 314 -17.59 -16.78 30.74
CA PRO A 314 -17.99 -18.19 30.82
C PRO A 314 -16.81 -19.18 30.82
N ARG A 315 -15.76 -18.89 30.03
CA ARG A 315 -14.56 -19.73 30.00
C ARG A 315 -13.75 -19.66 31.30
N LEU A 316 -13.74 -18.50 31.96
CA LEU A 316 -13.05 -18.34 33.24
C LEU A 316 -13.85 -18.94 34.39
N ILE A 317 -15.18 -18.83 34.35
CA ILE A 317 -16.07 -19.50 35.30
C ILE A 317 -15.87 -21.01 35.22
N LEU A 318 -15.99 -21.60 34.01
CA LEU A 318 -15.75 -23.03 33.82
C LEU A 318 -14.37 -23.46 34.34
N ARG A 319 -13.31 -22.71 34.00
CA ARG A 319 -11.96 -22.98 34.49
C ARG A 319 -11.88 -22.91 36.02
N GLY A 320 -12.41 -21.86 36.62
CA GLY A 320 -12.43 -21.68 38.07
C GLY A 320 -13.18 -22.81 38.78
N THR A 321 -14.35 -23.20 38.25
CA THR A 321 -15.14 -24.32 38.76
C THR A 321 -14.41 -25.65 38.64
N VAL A 322 -13.75 -25.93 37.51
CA VAL A 322 -12.97 -27.16 37.33
C VAL A 322 -11.82 -27.24 38.34
N PHE A 323 -11.05 -26.16 38.51
CA PHE A 323 -9.95 -26.15 39.48
C PHE A 323 -10.44 -26.23 40.93
N ALA A 324 -11.54 -25.54 41.25
CA ALA A 324 -12.18 -25.65 42.56
C ALA A 324 -12.70 -27.07 42.83
N ALA A 325 -13.38 -27.69 41.85
CA ALA A 325 -13.88 -29.05 41.97
C ALA A 325 -12.74 -30.07 42.09
N LEU A 326 -11.68 -29.96 41.28
CA LEU A 326 -10.50 -30.83 41.37
C LEU A 326 -9.79 -30.67 42.72
N GLY A 327 -9.60 -29.43 43.19
CA GLY A 327 -9.03 -29.17 44.50
C GLY A 327 -9.89 -29.74 45.62
N PHE A 328 -11.21 -29.55 45.56
CA PHE A 328 -12.17 -30.10 46.51
C PHE A 328 -12.18 -31.63 46.51
N LEU A 329 -12.24 -32.26 45.33
CA LEU A 329 -12.21 -33.72 45.21
C LEU A 329 -10.90 -34.29 45.74
N LEU A 330 -9.77 -33.65 45.42
CA LEU A 330 -8.47 -34.06 45.95
C LEU A 330 -8.48 -33.93 47.48
N LEU A 331 -8.88 -32.79 48.04
CA LEU A 331 -9.00 -32.64 49.50
C LEU A 331 -9.93 -33.67 50.14
N TYR A 332 -11.08 -33.96 49.53
CA TYR A 332 -12.10 -34.87 50.05
C TYR A 332 -11.67 -36.33 50.01
N TYR A 333 -11.23 -36.82 48.84
CA TYR A 333 -10.81 -38.21 48.66
C TYR A 333 -9.45 -38.48 49.31
N TRP A 334 -8.55 -37.50 49.35
CA TRP A 334 -7.26 -37.61 50.03
C TRP A 334 -7.42 -37.59 51.55
N ALA A 335 -8.30 -36.73 52.11
CA ALA A 335 -8.64 -36.78 53.53
C ALA A 335 -9.27 -38.13 53.94
N ARG A 336 -10.14 -38.69 53.09
CA ARG A 336 -10.73 -40.03 53.32
C ARG A 336 -9.74 -41.18 53.17
N GLY A 337 -8.90 -41.15 52.13
CA GLY A 337 -7.90 -42.20 51.88
C GLY A 337 -6.80 -42.24 52.93
N VAL A 338 -6.34 -41.07 53.39
CA VAL A 338 -5.36 -40.96 54.48
C VAL A 338 -5.97 -41.41 55.81
N ALA A 339 -7.22 -41.02 56.11
CA ALA A 339 -7.91 -41.49 57.31
C ALA A 339 -8.04 -43.03 57.31
N ALA A 340 -8.31 -43.65 56.16
CA ALA A 340 -8.38 -45.10 56.03
C ALA A 340 -7.01 -45.81 56.21
N VAL A 341 -5.93 -45.24 55.68
CA VAL A 341 -4.56 -45.80 55.80
C VAL A 341 -3.96 -45.59 57.19
N VAL A 342 -4.24 -44.45 57.83
CA VAL A 342 -3.78 -44.14 59.20
C VAL A 342 -4.51 -45.00 60.25
N GLN A 343 -5.74 -45.43 59.96
CA GLN A 343 -6.51 -46.34 60.82
C GLN A 343 -6.15 -47.82 60.63
N ASP A 344 -5.35 -48.19 59.63
CA ASP A 344 -4.90 -49.56 59.40
C ASP A 344 -3.70 -49.90 60.32
N PRO A 345 -3.85 -50.83 61.29
CA PRO A 345 -2.80 -51.16 62.25
C PRO A 345 -1.53 -51.73 61.61
N SER A 346 -1.63 -52.29 60.40
CA SER A 346 -0.53 -53.00 59.72
C SER A 346 0.52 -52.07 59.09
N VAL A 347 0.14 -50.83 58.72
CA VAL A 347 1.01 -49.87 58.02
C VAL A 347 1.77 -48.95 58.98
N SER A 348 1.20 -48.71 60.17
CA SER A 348 1.68 -47.74 61.18
C SER A 348 3.05 -48.03 61.80
N ARG A 349 3.66 -49.20 61.57
CA ARG A 349 4.90 -49.66 62.24
C ARG A 349 6.12 -49.82 61.31
N THR A 350 6.07 -49.38 60.06
CA THR A 350 7.17 -49.55 59.08
C THR A 350 7.77 -48.21 58.61
N PRO A 351 9.02 -48.17 58.09
CA PRO A 351 9.64 -46.95 57.53
C PRO A 351 8.87 -46.33 56.34
N VAL A 352 7.90 -47.05 55.79
CA VAL A 352 6.95 -46.60 54.77
C VAL A 352 6.06 -45.45 55.29
N ALA A 353 5.88 -45.31 56.61
CA ALA A 353 5.05 -44.27 57.23
C ALA A 353 5.53 -42.83 56.95
N HIS A 354 6.85 -42.58 56.87
CA HIS A 354 7.39 -41.26 56.55
C HIS A 354 7.19 -40.87 55.08
N VAL A 355 7.27 -41.85 54.17
CA VAL A 355 6.97 -41.66 52.74
C VAL A 355 5.47 -41.38 52.55
N VAL A 356 4.61 -42.14 53.24
CA VAL A 356 3.15 -41.95 53.24
C VAL A 356 2.77 -40.58 53.81
N GLY A 357 3.39 -40.12 54.91
CA GLY A 357 3.14 -38.78 55.49
C GLY A 357 3.60 -37.61 54.61
N THR A 358 4.72 -37.78 53.90
CA THR A 358 5.23 -36.76 52.96
C THR A 358 4.33 -36.66 51.72
N VAL A 359 3.95 -37.80 51.13
CA VAL A 359 3.00 -37.87 50.02
C VAL A 359 1.63 -37.30 50.42
N THR A 360 1.19 -37.58 51.66
CA THR A 360 -0.04 -37.04 52.24
C THR A 360 -0.05 -35.51 52.28
N SER A 361 1.03 -34.92 52.78
CA SER A 361 1.18 -33.47 52.93
C SER A 361 1.23 -32.76 51.57
N VAL A 362 1.90 -33.36 50.58
CA VAL A 362 1.99 -32.83 49.22
C VAL A 362 0.63 -32.84 48.52
N GLY A 363 -0.15 -33.93 48.63
CA GLY A 363 -1.47 -34.02 48.03
C GLY A 363 -2.49 -33.05 48.65
N PHE A 364 -2.46 -32.87 49.97
CA PHE A 364 -3.29 -31.88 50.65
C PHE A 364 -2.94 -30.44 50.22
N LEU A 365 -1.64 -30.10 50.21
CA LEU A 365 -1.17 -28.78 49.80
C LEU A 365 -1.53 -28.50 48.33
N LEU A 366 -1.37 -29.48 47.45
CA LEU A 366 -1.78 -29.37 46.05
C LEU A 366 -3.30 -29.14 45.93
N GLY A 367 -4.11 -29.90 46.68
CA GLY A 367 -5.57 -29.76 46.68
C GLY A 367 -6.02 -28.38 47.16
N LEU A 368 -5.42 -27.89 48.24
CA LEU A 368 -5.67 -26.55 48.78
C LEU A 368 -5.28 -25.46 47.79
N VAL A 369 -4.10 -25.55 47.18
CA VAL A 369 -3.63 -24.58 46.18
C VAL A 369 -4.57 -24.55 44.96
N LEU A 370 -4.99 -25.70 44.44
CA LEU A 370 -5.93 -25.77 43.31
C LEU A 370 -7.29 -25.20 43.67
N PHE A 371 -7.80 -25.50 44.87
CA PHE A 371 -9.07 -24.97 45.35
C PHE A 371 -9.04 -23.45 45.50
N LEU A 372 -8.02 -22.91 46.19
CA LEU A 372 -7.83 -21.47 46.37
C LEU A 372 -7.62 -20.75 45.04
N TYR A 373 -6.88 -21.36 44.10
CA TYR A 373 -6.73 -20.82 42.76
C TYR A 373 -8.06 -20.77 42.00
N GLY A 374 -8.87 -21.84 42.06
CA GLY A 374 -10.20 -21.90 41.47
C GLY A 374 -11.12 -20.82 42.03
N ALA A 375 -11.20 -20.72 43.37
CA ALA A 375 -11.97 -19.69 44.07
C ALA A 375 -11.50 -18.27 43.72
N TYR A 376 -10.19 -18.04 43.65
CA TYR A 376 -9.61 -16.75 43.22
C TYR A 376 -10.02 -16.37 41.80
N VAL A 377 -9.97 -17.32 40.85
CA VAL A 377 -10.38 -17.08 39.46
C VAL A 377 -11.87 -16.75 39.39
N LEU A 378 -12.72 -17.46 40.14
CA LEU A 378 -14.16 -17.19 40.20
C LEU A 378 -14.44 -15.80 40.77
N ALA A 379 -13.89 -15.48 41.95
CA ALA A 379 -14.07 -14.18 42.60
C ALA A 379 -13.60 -13.02 41.70
N ARG A 380 -12.41 -13.14 41.09
CA ARG A 380 -11.91 -12.12 40.15
C ARG A 380 -12.76 -12.01 38.89
N THR A 381 -13.34 -13.10 38.40
CA THR A 381 -14.25 -13.05 37.24
C THR A 381 -15.54 -12.31 37.58
N VAL A 382 -16.11 -12.53 38.76
CA VAL A 382 -17.29 -11.80 39.25
C VAL A 382 -16.99 -10.31 39.38
N ILE A 383 -15.86 -9.95 40.00
CA ILE A 383 -15.43 -8.55 40.12
C ILE A 383 -15.23 -7.92 38.74
N ASP A 384 -14.55 -8.60 37.80
CA ASP A 384 -14.30 -8.09 36.44
C ASP A 384 -15.62 -7.88 35.67
N LEU A 385 -16.64 -8.72 35.90
CA LEU A 385 -17.99 -8.56 35.34
C LEU A 385 -18.75 -7.37 35.95
N ALA A 386 -18.62 -7.13 37.25
CA ALA A 386 -19.29 -6.04 37.95
C ALA A 386 -18.63 -4.67 37.71
N THR A 387 -17.34 -4.63 37.37
CA THR A 387 -16.55 -3.39 37.28
C THR A 387 -15.93 -3.18 35.89
N PRO A 388 -16.74 -2.92 34.85
CA PRO A 388 -16.20 -2.48 33.56
C PRO A 388 -15.50 -1.12 33.72
N VAL A 389 -14.44 -0.91 32.95
CA VAL A 389 -13.71 0.36 32.90
C VAL A 389 -13.92 1.00 31.54
N THR A 390 -14.13 2.31 31.53
CA THR A 390 -14.13 3.12 30.32
C THR A 390 -12.81 3.85 30.21
N VAL A 391 -12.16 3.73 29.06
CA VAL A 391 -10.86 4.35 28.76
C VAL A 391 -11.02 5.15 27.47
N THR A 392 -10.63 6.41 27.51
CA THR A 392 -10.56 7.27 26.32
C THR A 392 -9.10 7.54 26.01
N GLY A 393 -8.70 7.35 24.76
CA GLY A 393 -7.30 7.47 24.38
C GLY A 393 -7.05 7.28 22.89
N GLN A 394 -5.82 7.54 22.46
CA GLN A 394 -5.39 7.35 21.08
C GLN A 394 -5.02 5.89 20.80
N VAL A 395 -5.50 5.33 19.69
CA VAL A 395 -5.08 4.02 19.20
C VAL A 395 -3.65 4.10 18.69
N LEU A 396 -2.74 3.42 19.38
CA LEU A 396 -1.32 3.37 19.01
C LEU A 396 -1.02 2.28 18.01
N TRP A 397 -1.61 1.10 18.18
CA TRP A 397 -1.26 -0.07 17.38
C TRP A 397 -2.36 -1.13 17.40
N ARG A 398 -2.63 -1.73 16.24
CA ARG A 398 -3.50 -2.90 16.09
C ARG A 398 -2.72 -4.08 15.51
N GLN A 399 -2.90 -5.27 16.08
CA GLN A 399 -2.23 -6.46 15.57
C GLN A 399 -3.05 -7.72 15.82
N VAL A 400 -3.08 -8.63 14.85
CA VAL A 400 -3.69 -9.95 15.04
C VAL A 400 -2.98 -10.71 16.17
N TRP A 401 -3.76 -11.25 17.11
CA TRP A 401 -3.25 -12.06 18.23
C TRP A 401 -3.63 -13.53 18.09
N ARG A 402 -4.90 -13.81 17.82
CA ARG A 402 -5.40 -15.19 17.63
C ARG A 402 -6.21 -15.29 16.36
N GLN A 403 -5.97 -16.38 15.66
CA GLN A 403 -6.68 -16.78 14.45
C GLN A 403 -7.19 -18.22 14.62
N THR A 404 -8.19 -18.60 13.84
CA THR A 404 -8.60 -20.00 13.72
C THR A 404 -7.52 -20.80 12.99
N ALA A 405 -7.46 -22.11 13.23
CA ALA A 405 -6.70 -22.99 12.36
C ALA A 405 -7.40 -22.97 10.98
N GLY A 406 -6.70 -22.50 9.95
CA GLY A 406 -7.21 -22.61 8.58
C GLY A 406 -7.22 -24.07 8.14
N GLY A 407 -8.15 -24.41 7.27
CA GLY A 407 -8.21 -25.70 6.57
C GLY A 407 -7.88 -25.54 5.09
N GLU A 408 -7.77 -26.66 4.39
CA GLU A 408 -7.45 -26.71 2.95
C GLU A 408 -8.42 -25.87 2.09
N ASN A 409 -9.68 -25.75 2.54
CA ASN A 409 -10.73 -24.97 1.88
C ASN A 409 -11.18 -23.74 2.68
N SER A 410 -10.46 -23.33 3.73
CA SER A 410 -10.87 -22.20 4.57
C SER A 410 -9.66 -21.47 5.16
N PRO A 411 -9.38 -20.22 4.72
CA PRO A 411 -8.23 -19.51 5.23
C PRO A 411 -8.35 -19.22 6.73
N PRO A 412 -7.23 -19.13 7.47
CA PRO A 412 -7.22 -18.74 8.88
C PRO A 412 -7.94 -17.40 9.08
N GLN A 413 -8.94 -17.35 9.96
CA GLN A 413 -9.67 -16.12 10.26
C GLN A 413 -9.23 -15.54 11.62
N PRO A 414 -8.77 -14.28 11.66
CA PRO A 414 -8.52 -13.61 12.92
C PRO A 414 -9.81 -13.39 13.69
N TRP A 415 -9.78 -13.64 15.00
CA TRP A 415 -10.93 -13.41 15.88
C TRP A 415 -10.58 -12.59 17.14
N LEU A 416 -9.29 -12.41 17.44
CA LEU A 416 -8.82 -11.55 18.52
C LEU A 416 -7.56 -10.81 18.11
N HIS A 417 -7.51 -9.53 18.43
CA HIS A 417 -6.41 -8.62 18.14
C HIS A 417 -5.90 -7.98 19.43
N TYR A 418 -4.64 -7.56 19.40
CA TYR A 418 -4.11 -6.55 20.30
C TYR A 418 -4.56 -5.17 19.83
N LEU A 419 -5.00 -4.35 20.79
CA LEU A 419 -5.27 -2.93 20.65
C LEU A 419 -4.48 -2.17 21.70
N ALA A 420 -3.42 -1.49 21.29
CA ALA A 420 -2.69 -0.58 22.14
C ALA A 420 -3.37 0.79 22.13
N VAL A 421 -3.71 1.31 23.31
CA VAL A 421 -4.33 2.63 23.49
C VAL A 421 -3.53 3.40 24.52
N ASP A 422 -3.22 4.64 24.18
CA ASP A 422 -2.68 5.62 25.11
C ASP A 422 -3.79 6.49 25.66
N ASP A 423 -4.01 6.42 26.97
CA ASP A 423 -5.00 7.23 27.70
C ASP A 423 -4.40 8.49 28.33
N GLY A 424 -3.12 8.79 28.03
CA GLY A 424 -2.41 9.99 28.50
C GLY A 424 -2.02 9.95 29.98
N THR A 425 -2.22 8.82 30.67
CA THR A 425 -1.94 8.74 32.11
C THR A 425 -0.50 8.36 32.45
N ASP A 426 0.21 7.67 31.56
CA ASP A 426 1.58 7.16 31.80
C ASP A 426 2.35 6.95 30.48
N ASP A 427 3.68 6.83 30.56
CA ASP A 427 4.58 6.53 29.42
C ASP A 427 4.53 5.05 28.97
N ARG A 428 3.61 4.28 29.55
CA ARG A 428 3.44 2.84 29.36
C ARG A 428 1.98 2.47 29.25
N THR A 429 1.68 1.57 28.31
CA THR A 429 0.37 0.95 28.20
C THR A 429 0.49 -0.55 28.00
N THR A 430 -0.57 -1.27 28.37
CA THR A 430 -0.69 -2.70 28.09
C THR A 430 -1.74 -2.88 26.99
N ALA A 431 -1.45 -3.65 25.95
CA ALA A 431 -2.41 -3.87 24.88
C ALA A 431 -3.70 -4.55 25.41
N TRP A 432 -4.84 -4.08 24.94
CA TRP A 432 -6.15 -4.68 25.17
C TRP A 432 -6.43 -5.78 24.15
N ALA A 433 -7.18 -6.81 24.56
CA ALA A 433 -7.66 -7.86 23.69
C ALA A 433 -9.00 -7.44 23.09
N ILE A 434 -9.01 -7.07 21.82
CA ILE A 434 -10.21 -6.63 21.10
C ILE A 434 -10.68 -7.71 20.12
N PRO A 435 -11.97 -8.08 20.10
CA PRO A 435 -12.47 -9.01 19.09
C PRO A 435 -12.51 -8.37 17.69
N SER A 436 -12.42 -9.19 16.65
CA SER A 436 -12.29 -8.72 15.26
C SER A 436 -13.50 -7.93 14.76
N THR A 437 -14.69 -8.14 15.33
CA THR A 437 -15.88 -7.36 14.99
C THR A 437 -15.79 -5.91 15.46
N GLN A 438 -15.12 -5.64 16.59
CA GLN A 438 -14.89 -4.28 17.08
C GLN A 438 -13.62 -3.64 16.49
N VAL A 439 -12.56 -4.41 16.21
CA VAL A 439 -11.28 -3.82 15.75
C VAL A 439 -11.42 -3.07 14.43
N ASN A 440 -12.35 -3.48 13.57
CA ASN A 440 -12.61 -2.86 12.28
C ASN A 440 -13.27 -1.48 12.38
N GLN A 441 -13.77 -1.11 13.57
CA GLN A 441 -14.44 0.17 13.81
C GLN A 441 -13.46 1.32 14.08
N CYS A 442 -12.18 1.03 14.33
CA CYS A 442 -11.16 2.02 14.62
C CYS A 442 -9.88 1.77 13.80
N ARG A 443 -9.14 2.84 13.54
CA ARG A 443 -7.84 2.83 12.85
C ARG A 443 -6.73 3.32 13.77
N ASP A 444 -5.49 3.04 13.40
CA ASP A 444 -4.33 3.53 14.12
C ASP A 444 -4.28 5.07 14.03
N GLY A 445 -4.10 5.73 15.18
CA GLY A 445 -4.12 7.17 15.33
C GLY A 445 -5.48 7.75 15.74
N ASP A 446 -6.58 7.00 15.61
CA ASP A 446 -7.91 7.46 16.05
C ASP A 446 -7.95 7.65 17.57
N THR A 447 -8.65 8.68 18.03
CA THR A 447 -9.05 8.80 19.44
C THR A 447 -10.32 8.02 19.65
N VAL A 448 -10.27 7.04 20.55
CA VAL A 448 -11.38 6.12 20.83
C VAL A 448 -11.76 6.16 22.31
N THR A 449 -13.05 5.95 22.58
CA THR A 449 -13.53 5.57 23.90
C THR A 449 -13.89 4.08 23.85
N LEU A 450 -13.24 3.29 24.69
CA LEU A 450 -13.50 1.86 24.82
C LEU A 450 -14.06 1.54 26.19
N THR A 451 -14.99 0.58 26.24
CA THR A 451 -15.42 -0.06 27.49
C THR A 451 -14.80 -1.45 27.53
N ALA A 452 -14.09 -1.76 28.59
CA ALA A 452 -13.33 -2.99 28.72
C ALA A 452 -13.38 -3.58 30.12
N ARG A 453 -12.93 -4.82 30.19
CA ARG A 453 -12.75 -5.59 31.42
C ARG A 453 -11.33 -5.44 31.91
N ARG A 454 -11.13 -4.85 33.09
CA ARG A 454 -9.78 -4.46 33.58
C ARG A 454 -8.88 -5.67 33.82
N TRP A 455 -9.42 -6.74 34.38
CA TRP A 455 -8.64 -7.93 34.75
C TRP A 455 -8.38 -8.83 33.53
N THR A 456 -9.37 -9.11 32.69
CA THR A 456 -9.13 -9.91 31.47
C THR A 456 -8.50 -9.11 30.33
N ARG A 457 -8.46 -7.78 30.44
CA ARG A 457 -8.06 -6.83 29.38
C ARG A 457 -8.90 -6.99 28.11
N ARG A 458 -10.14 -7.49 28.22
CA ARG A 458 -11.01 -7.73 27.06
C ARG A 458 -11.86 -6.50 26.76
N VAL A 459 -11.81 -6.01 25.53
CA VAL A 459 -12.68 -4.94 25.05
C VAL A 459 -14.09 -5.48 24.81
N LEU A 460 -15.08 -4.74 25.29
CA LEU A 460 -16.51 -5.01 25.07
C LEU A 460 -17.03 -4.17 23.90
N THR A 461 -16.77 -2.88 23.94
CA THR A 461 -17.18 -1.91 22.93
C THR A 461 -16.06 -0.90 22.68
N VAL A 462 -16.02 -0.37 21.46
CA VAL A 462 -15.12 0.73 21.06
C VAL A 462 -15.94 1.71 20.24
N ARG A 463 -15.72 3.01 20.44
CA ARG A 463 -16.33 4.07 19.65
C ARG A 463 -15.24 5.06 19.28
N VAL A 464 -15.16 5.43 18.01
CA VAL A 464 -14.28 6.52 17.56
C VAL A 464 -14.90 7.85 17.98
N VAL A 465 -14.13 8.63 18.73
CA VAL A 465 -14.47 9.99 19.15
C VAL A 465 -13.98 10.99 18.11
N GLU A 466 -12.72 10.83 17.70
CA GLU A 466 -12.07 11.69 16.72
C GLU A 466 -11.22 10.85 15.77
N PRO A 467 -11.34 11.02 14.45
CA PRO A 467 -10.46 10.37 13.50
C PRO A 467 -9.01 10.85 13.62
N GLY A 468 -8.05 9.94 13.54
CA GLY A 468 -6.64 10.25 13.70
C GLY A 468 -6.05 11.08 12.55
N SER A 469 -4.98 11.80 12.84
CA SER A 469 -4.21 12.58 11.86
C SER A 469 -3.72 11.72 10.67
N ALA A 470 -3.29 10.48 10.94
CA ALA A 470 -2.92 9.50 9.91
C ALA A 470 -4.06 9.17 8.93
N ARG A 471 -5.33 9.25 9.35
CA ARG A 471 -6.48 9.03 8.47
C ARG A 471 -6.66 10.19 7.48
N ARG A 472 -6.32 11.42 7.85
CA ARG A 472 -6.35 12.58 6.93
C ARG A 472 -5.37 12.41 5.78
N VAL A 473 -4.18 11.85 6.07
CA VAL A 473 -3.19 11.49 5.04
C VAL A 473 -3.73 10.45 4.07
N GLN A 474 -4.37 9.38 4.58
CA GLN A 474 -4.94 8.32 3.73
C GLN A 474 -6.10 8.79 2.85
N VAL A 475 -6.94 9.71 3.34
CA VAL A 475 -8.06 10.26 2.56
C VAL A 475 -7.57 11.18 1.44
N ALA A 476 -6.40 11.82 1.62
CA ALA A 476 -5.78 12.66 0.61
C ALA A 476 -5.12 11.85 -0.55
N ASP A 477 -4.87 10.56 -0.36
CA ASP A 477 -4.39 9.65 -1.41
C ASP A 477 -5.38 8.49 -1.68
N PRO A 478 -6.53 8.78 -2.32
CA PRO A 478 -7.56 7.77 -2.63
C PRO A 478 -7.04 6.66 -3.55
N ASP A 479 -5.90 6.87 -4.20
CA ASP A 479 -5.31 5.90 -5.09
C ASP A 479 -4.56 4.78 -4.34
N GLU A 480 -4.31 4.85 -3.01
CA GLU A 480 -3.47 3.92 -2.23
C GLU A 480 -3.70 2.41 -2.54
N GLN A 481 -4.92 2.04 -2.93
CA GLN A 481 -5.32 0.66 -3.25
C GLN A 481 -5.42 0.35 -4.76
N ASN A 482 -5.25 1.35 -5.62
CA ASN A 482 -5.45 1.25 -7.05
C ASN A 482 -4.19 0.72 -7.77
N THR A 483 -4.14 -0.60 -7.98
CA THR A 483 -3.04 -1.27 -8.69
C THR A 483 -2.88 -0.73 -10.12
N GLU A 484 -3.98 -0.30 -10.76
CA GLU A 484 -3.98 0.27 -12.11
C GLU A 484 -3.27 1.62 -12.16
N ALA A 485 -3.44 2.44 -11.11
CA ALA A 485 -2.75 3.73 -10.98
C ALA A 485 -1.24 3.56 -10.93
N LEU A 486 -0.81 2.53 -10.22
CA LEU A 486 0.60 2.22 -10.09
C LEU A 486 1.22 1.72 -11.41
N VAL A 487 0.47 0.94 -12.19
CA VAL A 487 0.90 0.50 -13.52
C VAL A 487 0.99 1.69 -14.48
N ALA A 488 0.03 2.62 -14.43
CA ALA A 488 0.04 3.84 -15.24
C ALA A 488 1.28 4.71 -14.95
N VAL A 489 1.55 5.01 -13.68
CA VAL A 489 2.75 5.76 -13.26
C VAL A 489 4.03 5.04 -13.68
N ALA A 490 4.11 3.72 -13.46
CA ALA A 490 5.26 2.92 -13.89
C ALA A 490 5.45 2.89 -15.42
N MET A 491 4.37 3.11 -16.18
CA MET A 491 4.31 3.23 -17.64
C MET A 491 4.56 4.65 -18.16
N GLY A 492 4.76 5.64 -17.28
CA GLY A 492 4.88 7.05 -17.69
C GLY A 492 3.57 7.63 -18.22
N LEU A 493 2.44 7.01 -17.89
CA LEU A 493 1.11 7.50 -18.16
C LEU A 493 0.62 8.31 -16.94
N PRO A 494 -0.20 9.36 -17.13
CA PRO A 494 -0.80 10.09 -16.01
C PRO A 494 -1.62 9.14 -15.12
N ALA A 495 -1.60 9.37 -13.81
CA ALA A 495 -2.35 8.56 -12.86
C ALA A 495 -3.87 8.60 -13.17
N PRO A 496 -4.62 7.50 -12.97
CA PRO A 496 -6.08 7.49 -13.10
C PRO A 496 -6.68 8.51 -12.13
N GLY A 497 -7.28 9.57 -12.66
CA GLY A 497 -7.81 10.69 -11.86
C GLY A 497 -7.02 11.99 -12.00
N GLN A 498 -5.78 11.96 -12.51
CA GLN A 498 -5.10 13.18 -12.96
C GLN A 498 -5.60 13.57 -14.35
N ARG A 499 -6.31 14.69 -14.42
CA ARG A 499 -6.77 15.30 -15.67
C ARG A 499 -5.58 15.67 -16.54
N ALA A 500 -5.67 15.37 -17.83
CA ALA A 500 -4.76 15.97 -18.80
C ALA A 500 -4.88 17.50 -18.74
N PRO A 501 -3.77 18.25 -18.78
CA PRO A 501 -3.79 19.71 -18.83
C PRO A 501 -4.70 20.21 -19.97
N GLY A 502 -5.57 21.18 -19.67
CA GLY A 502 -6.42 21.85 -20.67
C GLY A 502 -7.85 21.30 -20.85
N ILE A 503 -8.31 20.36 -20.02
CA ILE A 503 -9.73 19.92 -20.03
C ILE A 503 -10.47 20.58 -18.85
N PRO A 504 -11.53 21.39 -19.10
CA PRO A 504 -12.33 22.01 -18.04
C PRO A 504 -12.93 20.98 -17.07
N ALA A 505 -13.10 21.37 -15.81
CA ALA A 505 -13.59 20.49 -14.74
C ALA A 505 -14.94 19.83 -15.07
N ALA A 506 -15.87 20.58 -15.69
CA ALA A 506 -17.14 20.07 -16.16
C ALA A 506 -17.42 20.56 -17.59
N LEU A 507 -17.40 19.64 -18.56
CA LEU A 507 -17.84 19.95 -19.93
C LEU A 507 -19.38 20.10 -20.00
N VAL A 508 -20.10 19.45 -19.09
CA VAL A 508 -21.55 19.53 -18.91
C VAL A 508 -21.87 19.47 -17.42
N THR A 509 -22.79 20.30 -16.94
CA THR A 509 -23.20 20.40 -15.53
C THR A 509 -24.39 19.50 -15.21
N ALA A 510 -24.58 19.18 -13.93
CA ALA A 510 -25.74 18.40 -13.46
C ALA A 510 -27.08 19.10 -13.79
N ASP A 511 -27.13 20.43 -13.71
CA ASP A 511 -28.33 21.21 -14.06
C ASP A 511 -28.67 21.13 -15.55
N GLU A 512 -27.66 21.07 -16.41
CA GLU A 512 -27.84 20.92 -17.86
C GLU A 512 -28.34 19.52 -18.21
N VAL A 513 -27.78 18.49 -17.60
CA VAL A 513 -28.25 17.10 -17.79
C VAL A 513 -29.66 16.92 -17.18
N SER A 514 -29.94 17.57 -16.05
CA SER A 514 -31.26 17.53 -15.42
C SER A 514 -32.32 18.17 -16.31
N ARG A 515 -32.03 19.33 -16.92
CA ARG A 515 -32.90 19.98 -17.91
C ARG A 515 -33.12 19.12 -19.16
N ALA A 516 -32.08 18.44 -19.62
CA ALA A 516 -32.15 17.60 -20.80
C ALA A 516 -32.96 16.30 -20.59
N LEU A 517 -32.99 15.78 -19.36
CA LEU A 517 -33.67 14.53 -18.99
C LEU A 517 -35.03 14.76 -18.30
N GLY A 518 -35.36 15.97 -17.88
CA GLY A 518 -36.59 16.28 -17.15
C GLY A 518 -36.63 15.69 -15.73
N ALA A 519 -35.49 15.27 -15.19
CA ALA A 519 -35.37 14.64 -13.87
C ALA A 519 -34.13 15.17 -13.12
N PRO A 520 -34.17 15.31 -11.78
CA PRO A 520 -33.01 15.72 -11.00
C PRO A 520 -31.88 14.69 -11.15
N VAL A 521 -30.64 15.15 -11.33
CA VAL A 521 -29.47 14.27 -11.38
C VAL A 521 -28.33 14.81 -10.54
N THR A 522 -27.53 13.92 -9.94
CA THR A 522 -26.28 14.25 -9.28
C THR A 522 -25.10 13.80 -10.13
N VAL A 523 -24.07 14.64 -10.27
CA VAL A 523 -22.87 14.27 -11.00
C VAL A 523 -21.89 13.52 -10.10
N GLN A 524 -21.41 12.38 -10.58
CA GLN A 524 -20.28 11.66 -10.03
C GLN A 524 -19.18 11.66 -11.09
N GLU A 525 -18.18 12.53 -10.90
CA GLU A 525 -17.00 12.54 -11.75
C GLU A 525 -16.11 11.35 -11.38
N ARG A 526 -15.81 10.51 -12.36
CA ARG A 526 -14.82 9.44 -12.23
C ARG A 526 -13.59 9.80 -13.06
N GLY A 527 -12.41 9.59 -12.47
CA GLY A 527 -11.17 9.50 -13.25
C GLY A 527 -11.36 8.47 -14.38
N GLY A 528 -10.70 8.69 -15.52
CA GLY A 528 -10.84 7.83 -16.69
C GLY A 528 -10.71 6.33 -16.36
N MET A 529 -11.65 5.53 -16.85
CA MET A 529 -11.65 4.08 -16.63
C MET A 529 -10.69 3.43 -17.64
N GLY A 530 -9.52 3.01 -17.17
CA GLY A 530 -8.49 2.34 -17.98
C GLY A 530 -7.64 3.27 -18.88
N PRO A 531 -6.70 2.71 -19.66
CA PRO A 531 -5.69 3.46 -20.44
C PRO A 531 -6.26 4.21 -21.67
N VAL A 532 -7.58 4.29 -21.80
CA VAL A 532 -8.31 4.66 -23.02
C VAL A 532 -9.08 5.97 -22.84
N ALA A 533 -9.65 6.22 -21.66
CA ALA A 533 -10.45 7.42 -21.37
C ALA A 533 -9.66 8.44 -20.56
N VAL A 534 -9.72 9.71 -20.98
CA VAL A 534 -9.07 10.86 -20.32
C VAL A 534 -10.00 11.50 -19.27
N GLY A 535 -11.30 11.22 -19.32
CA GLY A 535 -12.28 11.58 -18.30
C GLY A 535 -13.63 10.91 -18.51
N VAL A 536 -14.33 10.57 -17.42
CA VAL A 536 -15.69 10.02 -17.45
C VAL A 536 -16.56 10.72 -16.39
N SER A 537 -17.62 11.42 -16.82
CA SER A 537 -18.63 11.98 -15.91
C SER A 537 -19.89 11.14 -15.98
N GLN A 538 -20.33 10.58 -14.85
CA GLN A 538 -21.58 9.85 -14.74
C GLN A 538 -22.60 10.71 -14.00
N PHE A 539 -23.82 10.75 -14.50
CA PHE A 539 -24.93 11.48 -13.88
C PHE A 539 -25.94 10.45 -13.38
N HIS A 540 -26.30 10.53 -12.11
CA HIS A 540 -27.18 9.58 -11.44
C HIS A 540 -28.51 10.23 -11.09
N THR A 541 -29.60 9.50 -11.26
CA THR A 541 -30.93 9.86 -10.71
C THR A 541 -30.93 9.73 -9.18
N PRO A 542 -31.93 10.28 -8.46
CA PRO A 542 -32.02 10.16 -7.00
C PRO A 542 -32.10 8.71 -6.51
N ASP A 543 -32.60 7.81 -7.36
CA ASP A 543 -32.70 6.37 -7.11
C ASP A 543 -31.37 5.62 -7.36
N GLY A 544 -30.30 6.35 -7.68
CA GLY A 544 -28.95 5.82 -7.91
C GLY A 544 -28.68 5.25 -9.32
N GLN A 545 -29.69 5.20 -10.19
CA GLN A 545 -29.54 4.72 -11.58
C GLN A 545 -28.75 5.71 -12.44
N VAL A 546 -27.89 5.22 -13.32
CA VAL A 546 -27.11 6.04 -14.25
C VAL A 546 -28.05 6.63 -15.31
N ALA A 547 -28.17 7.95 -15.30
CA ALA A 547 -29.01 8.75 -16.18
C ALA A 547 -28.27 9.20 -17.45
N ALA A 548 -26.96 9.48 -17.33
CA ALA A 548 -26.12 9.85 -18.46
C ALA A 548 -24.65 9.54 -18.18
N VAL A 549 -23.89 9.31 -19.26
CA VAL A 549 -22.45 9.13 -19.24
C VAL A 549 -21.82 10.03 -20.30
N LEU A 550 -20.91 10.88 -19.87
CA LEU A 550 -20.03 11.68 -20.73
C LEU A 550 -18.62 11.09 -20.67
N MET A 551 -18.01 10.84 -21.81
CA MET A 551 -16.68 10.25 -21.93
C MET A 551 -15.80 11.10 -22.84
N VAL A 552 -14.57 11.37 -22.40
CA VAL A 552 -13.56 12.10 -23.17
C VAL A 552 -12.39 11.16 -23.47
N LEU A 553 -12.02 11.04 -24.74
CA LEU A 553 -11.00 10.15 -25.28
C LEU A 553 -9.92 10.98 -26.01
N ARG A 554 -8.67 10.51 -26.07
CA ARG A 554 -7.61 11.08 -26.93
C ARG A 554 -6.81 10.01 -27.69
N GLY A 555 -6.07 10.40 -28.72
CA GLY A 555 -5.12 9.54 -29.44
C GLY A 555 -5.75 8.36 -30.19
N LEU A 556 -5.09 7.19 -30.14
CA LEU A 556 -5.53 6.00 -30.88
C LEU A 556 -6.92 5.50 -30.45
N ALA A 557 -7.26 5.66 -29.16
CA ALA A 557 -8.57 5.33 -28.61
C ALA A 557 -9.68 6.21 -29.18
N ALA A 558 -9.43 7.53 -29.30
CA ALA A 558 -10.34 8.47 -29.93
C ALA A 558 -10.61 8.08 -31.41
N LYS A 559 -9.56 7.71 -32.16
CA LYS A 559 -9.70 7.25 -33.55
C LYS A 559 -10.50 5.95 -33.67
N ALA A 560 -10.29 5.00 -32.76
CA ALA A 560 -11.04 3.75 -32.73
C ALA A 560 -12.53 3.98 -32.39
N ALA A 561 -12.83 4.82 -31.40
CA ALA A 561 -14.19 5.15 -30.99
C ALA A 561 -14.99 5.85 -32.11
N MET A 562 -14.36 6.78 -32.84
CA MET A 562 -14.98 7.46 -33.99
C MET A 562 -15.28 6.50 -35.15
N ARG A 563 -14.48 5.44 -35.34
CA ARG A 563 -14.77 4.40 -36.33
C ARG A 563 -15.89 3.46 -35.88
N ALA A 564 -15.93 3.12 -34.60
CA ALA A 564 -16.90 2.19 -34.03
C ALA A 564 -18.31 2.77 -33.90
N ARG A 565 -18.45 4.10 -33.77
CA ARG A 565 -19.73 4.79 -33.55
C ARG A 565 -20.09 5.77 -34.69
N ARG A 566 -20.30 5.23 -35.90
CA ARG A 566 -20.81 5.99 -37.06
C ARG A 566 -22.31 5.78 -37.22
N GLY A 567 -23.10 6.74 -36.75
CA GLY A 567 -24.55 6.81 -36.94
C GLY A 567 -24.95 7.88 -37.95
N GLN A 568 -26.04 8.60 -37.70
CA GLN A 568 -26.43 9.75 -38.51
C GLN A 568 -25.44 10.91 -38.29
N PRO A 569 -24.98 11.59 -39.35
CA PRO A 569 -24.06 12.72 -39.21
C PRO A 569 -24.75 13.91 -38.54
N LEU A 570 -24.05 14.57 -37.60
CA LEU A 570 -24.48 15.81 -36.96
C LEU A 570 -23.61 16.97 -37.46
N PRO A 571 -24.03 17.71 -38.50
CA PRO A 571 -23.26 18.84 -39.00
C PRO A 571 -23.18 19.98 -37.97
N GLY A 572 -22.04 20.67 -37.93
CA GLY A 572 -21.85 21.87 -37.10
C GLY A 572 -21.29 21.66 -35.68
N ILE A 573 -20.93 20.43 -35.29
CA ILE A 573 -20.29 20.14 -33.99
C ILE A 573 -18.89 19.55 -34.20
N GLY A 574 -17.86 20.29 -33.77
CA GLY A 574 -16.46 19.84 -33.86
C GLY A 574 -15.97 19.69 -35.31
N ASP A 575 -14.96 18.84 -35.52
CA ASP A 575 -14.42 18.50 -36.84
C ASP A 575 -15.29 17.43 -37.52
N GLU A 576 -15.85 16.50 -36.74
CA GLU A 576 -16.81 15.50 -37.20
C GLU A 576 -17.66 15.02 -36.02
N ALA A 577 -18.97 14.80 -36.25
CA ALA A 577 -19.88 14.30 -35.22
C ALA A 577 -20.95 13.37 -35.78
N TYR A 578 -21.36 12.40 -34.98
CA TYR A 578 -22.36 11.39 -35.31
C TYR A 578 -23.29 11.15 -34.13
N THR A 579 -24.54 10.76 -34.40
CA THR A 579 -25.55 10.44 -33.39
C THR A 579 -26.26 9.13 -33.69
N GLY A 580 -26.77 8.50 -32.64
CA GLY A 580 -27.69 7.38 -32.71
C GLY A 580 -28.70 7.41 -31.57
N PRO A 581 -29.49 6.34 -31.38
CA PRO A 581 -30.51 6.30 -30.33
C PRO A 581 -29.88 6.45 -28.93
N GLY A 582 -30.14 7.58 -28.27
CA GLY A 582 -29.66 7.85 -26.91
C GLY A 582 -28.15 8.12 -26.78
N TRP A 583 -27.41 8.33 -27.88
CA TRP A 583 -25.98 8.66 -27.81
C TRP A 583 -25.55 9.57 -28.95
N ALA A 584 -24.51 10.36 -28.71
CA ALA A 584 -23.81 11.09 -29.76
C ALA A 584 -22.32 11.19 -29.47
N VAL A 585 -21.52 11.36 -30.51
CA VAL A 585 -20.06 11.44 -30.44
C VAL A 585 -19.57 12.55 -31.35
N ALA A 586 -18.58 13.32 -30.92
CA ALA A 586 -17.93 14.34 -31.71
C ALA A 586 -16.42 14.31 -31.51
N ARG A 587 -15.67 14.56 -32.58
CA ARG A 587 -14.22 14.78 -32.56
C ARG A 587 -13.91 16.25 -32.72
N ARG A 588 -12.91 16.71 -31.97
CA ARG A 588 -12.28 18.02 -32.15
C ARG A 588 -10.76 17.88 -31.92
N GLY A 589 -9.97 18.09 -32.97
CA GLY A 589 -8.54 17.78 -32.97
C GLY A 589 -8.29 16.29 -32.68
N ASP A 590 -7.43 16.01 -31.70
CA ASP A 590 -7.13 14.65 -31.22
C ASP A 590 -8.04 14.20 -30.06
N THR A 591 -9.09 14.97 -29.73
CA THR A 591 -9.99 14.67 -28.61
C THR A 591 -11.37 14.26 -29.13
N VAL A 592 -11.95 13.20 -28.56
CA VAL A 592 -13.30 12.74 -28.87
C VAL A 592 -14.15 12.80 -27.63
N VAL A 593 -15.33 13.40 -27.74
CA VAL A 593 -16.36 13.44 -26.72
C VAL A 593 -17.49 12.50 -27.11
N GLY A 594 -17.78 11.52 -26.27
CA GLY A 594 -18.94 10.67 -26.38
C GLY A 594 -19.94 10.99 -25.26
N LEU A 595 -21.21 11.14 -25.62
CA LEU A 595 -22.32 11.29 -24.68
C LEU A 595 -23.29 10.12 -24.88
N THR A 596 -23.74 9.52 -23.80
CA THR A 596 -24.80 8.49 -23.80
C THR A 596 -25.82 8.83 -22.72
N LEU A 597 -27.09 8.92 -23.08
CA LEU A 597 -28.22 9.11 -22.16
C LEU A 597 -28.90 7.76 -21.90
N GLN A 598 -29.14 7.44 -20.64
CA GLN A 598 -29.80 6.22 -20.17
C GLN A 598 -31.00 6.64 -19.33
N GLY A 599 -32.12 6.95 -19.98
CA GLY A 599 -33.34 7.38 -19.28
C GLY A 599 -34.11 6.19 -18.66
N PRO A 600 -34.85 6.40 -17.57
CA PRO A 600 -35.81 5.42 -17.06
C PRO A 600 -36.99 5.33 -18.03
N GLY A 601 -36.95 4.40 -18.98
CA GLY A 601 -38.10 3.97 -19.78
C GLY A 601 -38.63 4.92 -20.87
N GLN A 602 -38.13 6.15 -21.00
CA GLN A 602 -38.43 7.05 -22.13
C GLN A 602 -37.18 7.26 -22.99
N ALA A 603 -37.33 7.09 -24.30
CA ALA A 603 -36.29 7.45 -25.27
C ALA A 603 -36.00 8.95 -25.13
N ALA A 604 -34.78 9.30 -24.72
CA ALA A 604 -34.38 10.70 -24.57
C ALA A 604 -34.59 11.46 -25.89
N ASP A 605 -35.13 12.69 -25.82
CA ASP A 605 -35.34 13.54 -27.00
C ASP A 605 -34.01 13.68 -27.77
N PRO A 606 -33.96 13.30 -29.06
CA PRO A 606 -32.78 13.48 -29.90
C PRO A 606 -32.19 14.91 -29.85
N ARG A 607 -33.04 15.93 -29.62
CA ARG A 607 -32.61 17.33 -29.47
C ARG A 607 -31.79 17.57 -28.21
N SER A 608 -32.09 16.88 -27.12
CA SER A 608 -31.35 16.96 -25.85
C SER A 608 -29.93 16.41 -26.00
N VAL A 609 -29.76 15.31 -26.73
CA VAL A 609 -28.44 14.72 -27.01
C VAL A 609 -27.59 15.68 -27.85
N TYR A 610 -28.18 16.29 -28.87
CA TYR A 610 -27.51 17.27 -29.73
C TYR A 610 -27.03 18.49 -28.93
N TRP A 611 -27.91 19.09 -28.12
CA TRP A 611 -27.60 20.28 -27.34
C TRP A 611 -26.49 20.01 -26.31
N LEU A 612 -26.56 18.91 -25.57
CA LEU A 612 -25.53 18.55 -24.58
C LEU A 612 -24.16 18.29 -25.24
N LEU A 613 -24.13 17.59 -26.38
CA LEU A 613 -22.90 17.34 -27.10
C LEU A 613 -22.29 18.64 -27.66
N SER A 614 -23.12 19.53 -28.22
CA SER A 614 -22.66 20.83 -28.72
C SER A 614 -22.04 21.69 -27.61
N THR A 615 -22.65 21.68 -26.42
CA THR A 615 -22.18 22.40 -25.23
C THR A 615 -20.82 21.88 -24.76
N ALA A 616 -20.68 20.55 -24.68
CA ALA A 616 -19.42 19.90 -24.29
C ALA A 616 -18.27 20.23 -25.26
N VAL A 617 -18.55 20.21 -26.58
CA VAL A 617 -17.56 20.48 -27.62
C VAL A 617 -17.21 21.97 -27.76
N ALA A 618 -18.16 22.87 -27.45
CA ALA A 618 -17.91 24.30 -27.40
C ALA A 618 -17.00 24.68 -26.21
N ARG A 619 -17.22 24.09 -25.04
CA ARG A 619 -16.39 24.32 -23.84
C ARG A 619 -14.97 23.76 -23.98
N LEU A 620 -14.78 22.72 -24.79
CA LEU A 620 -13.44 22.26 -25.19
C LEU A 620 -12.67 23.28 -26.04
N ALA A 621 -13.35 24.22 -26.70
CA ALA A 621 -12.73 25.21 -27.58
C ALA A 621 -12.34 26.51 -26.88
N GLY A 622 -12.90 26.78 -25.70
CA GLY A 622 -12.62 27.97 -24.90
C GLY A 622 -11.25 27.99 -24.22
N VAL A 623 -10.38 27.02 -24.51
CA VAL A 623 -9.02 26.91 -23.95
C VAL A 623 -8.01 27.36 -25.02
N PRO A 624 -7.38 28.53 -24.90
CA PRO A 624 -6.41 29.00 -25.88
C PRO A 624 -5.12 28.18 -25.75
N GLY A 625 -4.86 27.32 -26.73
CA GLY A 625 -3.70 26.42 -26.72
C GLY A 625 -3.59 25.55 -27.96
N GLY A 626 -3.58 26.16 -29.15
CA GLY A 626 -3.33 25.47 -30.41
C GLY A 626 -3.24 26.46 -31.55
N ALA A 627 -2.02 26.71 -32.03
CA ALA A 627 -1.75 27.60 -33.15
C ALA A 627 -2.55 27.18 -34.40
N PRO A 628 -3.10 28.14 -35.18
CA PRO A 628 -3.78 27.83 -36.43
C PRO A 628 -2.79 27.28 -37.45
N THR A 629 -2.97 26.01 -37.84
CA THR A 629 -2.31 25.45 -39.01
C THR A 629 -2.91 26.09 -40.26
N VAL A 630 -2.16 27.02 -40.85
CA VAL A 630 -2.39 27.53 -42.21
C VAL A 630 -2.34 26.35 -43.17
N GLY A 631 -3.47 26.08 -43.84
CA GLY A 631 -3.52 25.10 -44.92
C GLY A 631 -2.78 25.60 -46.17
N PRO A 632 -2.19 24.72 -47.00
CA PRO A 632 -1.57 25.13 -48.24
C PRO A 632 -2.66 25.58 -49.21
N GLY A 633 -2.61 26.86 -49.60
CA GLY A 633 -3.44 27.43 -50.65
C GLY A 633 -3.18 26.72 -51.96
N ALA A 634 -4.16 25.95 -52.42
CA ALA A 634 -4.24 25.50 -53.80
C ALA A 634 -4.79 26.64 -54.65
N SER A 635 -3.97 27.06 -55.60
CA SER A 635 -4.28 27.87 -56.77
C SER A 635 -5.53 27.40 -57.52
N GLY A 636 -6.31 28.35 -58.02
CA GLY A 636 -7.22 28.09 -59.13
C GLY A 636 -8.09 29.30 -59.46
N ARG A 637 -7.79 29.94 -60.59
CA ARG A 637 -8.62 30.77 -61.47
C ARG A 637 -10.01 31.21 -60.99
#